data_AF-A0A398AQW6-F1
#
_entry.id   AF-A0A398AQW6-F1
#
_cell.length_a   1.000
_cell.length_b   1.000
_cell.length_c   1.000
_cell.angle_alpha   90.00
_cell.angle_beta   90.00
_cell.angle_gamma   90.00
#
_symmetry.space_group_name_H-M   'P 1'
#
loop_
_entity.id
_entity.type
_entity.pdbx_description
1 polymer ?
#
loop_
_entity_poly.entity_id
_entity_poly.type
_entity_poly.pdbx_seq_one_letter_code
_entity_poly.pdbx_strand_id
1 'polypeptide(L)'
;MAKDPILQVETTCGSLLYELQIIWDEVGETETDRDKMLLELERECLEVYRRKVDQANRCRAQLRQAIADAEAELAAICSAMGERPVHNTRQSDQSLGSLKQELGTILPELEEMQKRKTERRNQFLFVLEEIENITNDIKGQEQLVLPKPPIDETDLSLRKLEELHCHLQALEKEKSDRVETIRKHLCTLYSHCSVLGMDFNEVVSQVNPTLTDPEGPRSLSDHTIDTLDAAVQKLREVKIQRMQKVYDIIAFASFI
;
A
#
# COMPACT_ATOMS: atom_id res chain seq x y z
N MET A 1 41.16 -28.01 -6.00
CA MET A 1 42.55 -27.51 -5.91
C MET A 1 42.56 -26.03 -6.26
N ALA A 2 42.57 -25.18 -5.25
CA ALA A 2 42.90 -23.77 -5.38
C ALA A 2 44.12 -23.55 -4.49
N LYS A 3 45.22 -23.08 -5.07
CA LYS A 3 46.44 -22.71 -4.35
C LYS A 3 46.18 -21.36 -3.70
N ASP A 4 46.16 -21.32 -2.37
CA ASP A 4 46.15 -20.09 -1.60
C ASP A 4 47.49 -19.35 -1.78
N PRO A 5 47.49 -18.03 -2.03
CA PRO A 5 48.70 -17.22 -2.14
C PRO A 5 49.18 -16.78 -0.74
N ILE A 6 49.45 -17.73 0.15
CA ILE A 6 50.12 -17.49 1.46
C ILE A 6 51.48 -18.21 1.46
N LEU A 7 52.16 -18.23 0.32
CA LEU A 7 53.38 -19.00 0.10
C LEU A 7 54.66 -18.15 -0.05
N GLN A 8 54.66 -16.89 0.36
CA GLN A 8 55.89 -16.10 0.36
C GLN A 8 56.03 -15.22 1.60
N VAL A 9 57.20 -15.40 2.24
CA VAL A 9 57.77 -14.69 3.40
C VAL A 9 57.49 -15.36 4.77
N GLU A 10 58.01 -16.58 4.93
CA GLU A 10 58.40 -17.08 6.26
C GLU A 10 59.75 -16.45 6.66
N THR A 11 59.74 -15.18 7.06
CA THR A 11 60.66 -14.72 8.11
C THR A 11 59.85 -14.78 9.39
N THR A 12 59.97 -15.89 10.13
CA THR A 12 59.30 -16.00 11.43
C THR A 12 59.90 -14.97 12.38
N CYS A 13 59.10 -14.41 13.29
CA CYS A 13 59.57 -13.44 14.29
C CYS A 13 60.88 -13.91 14.97
N GLY A 14 61.01 -15.22 15.21
CA GLY A 14 62.21 -15.84 15.75
C GLY A 14 63.47 -15.74 14.88
N SER A 15 63.38 -15.77 13.54
CA SER A 15 64.56 -15.62 12.67
C SER A 15 65.09 -14.19 12.67
N LEU A 16 64.19 -13.19 12.68
CA LEU A 16 64.56 -11.78 12.75
C LEU A 16 65.14 -11.41 14.12
N LEU A 17 64.59 -11.98 15.21
CA LEU A 17 65.15 -11.80 16.55
C LEU A 17 66.55 -12.43 16.68
N TYR A 18 66.78 -13.58 16.04
CA TYR A 18 68.11 -14.20 16.02
C TYR A 18 69.15 -13.37 15.24
N GLU A 19 68.78 -12.82 14.09
CA GLU A 19 69.64 -11.88 13.35
C GLU A 19 69.92 -10.61 14.15
N LEU A 20 68.92 -10.06 14.83
CA LEU A 20 69.07 -8.89 15.70
C LEU A 20 70.04 -9.16 16.86
N GLN A 21 70.02 -10.37 17.42
CA GLN A 21 70.94 -10.80 18.47
C GLN A 21 72.39 -10.85 17.97
N ILE A 22 72.63 -11.42 16.78
CA ILE A 22 73.96 -11.42 16.16
C ILE A 22 74.47 -9.98 15.96
N ILE A 23 73.63 -9.09 15.44
CA ILE A 23 74.00 -7.69 15.20
C ILE A 23 74.31 -6.97 16.52
N TRP A 24 73.51 -7.19 17.56
CA TRP A 24 73.78 -6.59 18.87
C TRP A 24 75.08 -7.09 19.50
N ASP A 25 75.44 -8.35 19.28
CA ASP A 25 76.73 -8.91 19.72
C ASP A 25 77.90 -8.28 18.95
N GLU A 26 77.73 -8.04 17.64
CA GLU A 26 78.73 -7.38 16.79
C GLU A 26 78.93 -5.89 17.13
N VAL A 27 77.84 -5.17 17.42
CA VAL A 27 77.85 -3.74 17.78
C VAL A 27 78.30 -3.51 19.22
N GLY A 28 78.12 -4.51 20.10
CA GLY A 28 78.46 -4.40 21.52
C GLY A 28 77.39 -3.67 22.35
N GLU A 29 76.11 -3.84 22.02
CA GLU A 29 74.99 -3.25 22.76
C GLU A 29 74.97 -3.72 24.24
N THR A 30 74.43 -2.90 25.13
CA THR A 30 74.29 -3.28 26.54
C THR A 30 73.04 -4.14 26.75
N GLU A 31 73.05 -5.02 27.75
CA GLU A 31 71.88 -5.85 28.07
C GLU A 31 70.63 -5.00 28.35
N THR A 32 70.82 -3.87 29.02
CA THR A 32 69.72 -2.93 29.31
C THR A 32 69.12 -2.29 28.05
N ASP A 33 69.94 -2.02 27.03
CA ASP A 33 69.46 -1.45 25.77
C ASP A 33 68.78 -2.53 24.91
N ARG A 34 69.30 -3.77 24.90
CA ARG A 34 68.65 -4.94 24.28
C ARG A 34 67.27 -5.19 24.89
N ASP A 35 67.17 -5.26 26.22
CA ASP A 35 65.91 -5.46 26.94
C ASP A 35 64.88 -4.38 26.61
N LYS A 36 65.34 -3.11 26.55
CA LYS A 36 64.48 -1.99 26.19
C LYS A 36 63.94 -2.10 24.76
N MET A 37 64.78 -2.48 23.80
CA MET A 37 64.37 -2.68 22.41
C MET A 37 63.40 -3.87 22.27
N LEU A 38 63.64 -4.99 22.98
CA LEU A 38 62.72 -6.14 22.99
C LEU A 38 61.35 -5.77 23.58
N LEU A 39 61.32 -5.04 24.70
CA LEU A 39 60.08 -4.54 25.30
C LEU A 39 59.32 -3.61 24.35
N GLU A 40 60.02 -2.77 23.58
CA GLU A 40 59.40 -1.92 22.58
C GLU A 40 58.76 -2.74 21.45
N LEU A 41 59.46 -3.76 20.93
CA LEU A 41 58.93 -4.68 19.92
C LEU A 41 57.71 -5.45 20.42
N GLU A 42 57.74 -5.97 21.65
CA GLU A 42 56.59 -6.65 22.27
C GLU A 42 55.39 -5.70 22.39
N ARG A 43 55.62 -4.46 22.83
CA ARG A 43 54.59 -3.43 22.94
C ARG A 43 53.97 -3.11 21.59
N GLU A 44 54.78 -2.92 20.55
CA GLU A 44 54.30 -2.65 19.20
C GLU A 44 53.50 -3.81 18.62
N CYS A 45 54.00 -5.04 18.81
CA CYS A 45 53.32 -6.25 18.37
C CYS A 45 51.95 -6.42 19.06
N LEU A 46 51.90 -6.24 20.38
CA LEU A 46 50.66 -6.29 21.15
C LEU A 46 49.66 -5.21 20.70
N GLU A 47 50.15 -4.01 20.40
CA GLU A 47 49.31 -2.92 19.91
C GLU A 47 48.73 -3.21 18.52
N VAL A 48 49.48 -3.87 17.64
CA VAL A 48 48.94 -4.37 16.34
C VAL A 48 47.83 -5.40 16.58
N TYR A 49 48.03 -6.38 17.46
CA TYR A 49 47.00 -7.36 17.80
C TYR A 49 45.75 -6.70 18.37
N ARG A 50 45.91 -5.77 19.34
CA ARG A 50 44.80 -5.01 19.94
C ARG A 50 43.99 -4.30 18.87
N ARG A 51 44.65 -3.55 17.96
CA ARG A 51 43.96 -2.86 16.86
C ARG A 51 43.19 -3.81 15.95
N LYS A 52 43.74 -4.99 15.64
CA LYS A 52 43.06 -6.00 14.80
C LYS A 52 41.85 -6.60 15.51
N VAL A 53 41.96 -6.90 16.81
CA VAL A 53 40.85 -7.38 17.63
C VAL A 53 39.75 -6.32 17.73
N ASP A 54 40.11 -5.06 17.98
CA ASP A 54 39.15 -3.96 18.06
C ASP A 54 38.44 -3.75 16.72
N GLN A 55 39.16 -3.84 15.60
CA GLN A 55 38.56 -3.77 14.28
C GLN A 55 37.56 -4.92 14.05
N ALA A 56 37.94 -6.15 14.40
CA ALA A 56 37.05 -7.31 14.27
C ALA A 56 35.80 -7.18 15.16
N ASN A 57 35.97 -6.68 16.39
CA ASN A 57 34.86 -6.40 17.30
C ASN A 57 33.91 -5.34 16.76
N ARG A 58 34.42 -4.26 16.16
CA ARG A 58 33.59 -3.24 15.49
C ARG A 58 32.81 -3.84 14.32
N CYS A 59 33.46 -4.61 13.44
CA CYS A 59 32.77 -5.28 12.33
C CYS A 59 31.67 -6.24 12.83
N ARG A 60 31.93 -6.99 13.91
CA ARG A 60 30.95 -7.88 14.53
C ARG A 60 29.74 -7.11 15.08
N ALA A 61 29.97 -5.99 15.76
CA ALA A 61 28.90 -5.14 16.28
C ALA A 61 28.05 -4.53 15.16
N GLN A 62 28.69 -4.05 14.09
CA GLN A 62 27.99 -3.52 12.91
C GLN A 62 27.10 -4.56 12.24
N LEU A 63 27.59 -5.80 12.07
CA LEU A 63 26.79 -6.88 11.48
C LEU A 63 25.56 -7.21 12.35
N ARG A 64 25.72 -7.27 13.67
CA ARG A 64 24.59 -7.51 14.58
C ARG A 64 23.57 -6.39 14.55
N GLN A 65 24.02 -5.14 14.48
CA GLN A 65 23.11 -4.00 14.35
C GLN A 65 22.32 -4.08 13.05
N ALA A 66 22.99 -4.35 11.91
CA ALA A 66 22.33 -4.49 10.62
C ALA A 66 21.29 -5.62 10.60
N ILE A 67 21.58 -6.75 11.26
CA ILE A 67 20.62 -7.85 11.44
C ILE A 67 19.40 -7.37 12.25
N ALA A 68 19.63 -6.75 13.42
CA ALA A 68 18.54 -6.26 14.27
C ALA A 68 17.67 -5.21 13.57
N ASP A 69 18.27 -4.31 12.80
CA ASP A 69 17.55 -3.30 12.02
C ASP A 69 16.69 -3.94 10.94
N ALA A 70 17.23 -4.90 10.19
CA ALA A 70 16.49 -5.61 9.14
C ALA A 70 15.35 -6.47 9.72
N GLU A 71 15.56 -7.12 10.85
CA GLU A 71 14.52 -7.86 11.58
C GLU A 71 13.42 -6.95 12.11
N ALA A 72 13.78 -5.78 12.65
CA ALA A 72 12.82 -4.79 13.09
C ALA A 72 11.97 -4.25 11.93
N GLU A 73 12.60 -4.01 10.78
CA GLU A 73 11.89 -3.57 9.57
C GLU A 73 10.93 -4.66 9.04
N LEU A 74 11.39 -5.91 8.98
CA LEU A 74 10.54 -7.06 8.64
C LEU A 74 9.33 -7.16 9.57
N ALA A 75 9.55 -7.05 10.88
CA ALA A 75 8.47 -7.07 11.87
C ALA A 75 7.47 -5.92 11.67
N ALA A 76 7.95 -4.72 11.36
CA ALA A 76 7.10 -3.57 11.06
C ALA A 76 6.26 -3.78 9.78
N ILE A 77 6.85 -4.32 8.71
CA ILE A 77 6.13 -4.64 7.47
C ILE A 77 5.09 -5.75 7.74
N CYS A 78 5.46 -6.81 8.45
CA CYS A 78 4.53 -7.88 8.81
C CYS A 78 3.35 -7.37 9.62
N SER A 79 3.60 -6.51 10.61
CA SER A 79 2.54 -5.87 11.41
C SER A 79 1.60 -5.06 10.53
N ALA A 80 2.13 -4.21 9.65
CA ALA A 80 1.32 -3.42 8.74
C ALA A 80 0.50 -4.28 7.76
N MET A 81 1.06 -5.40 7.31
CA MET A 81 0.41 -6.32 6.38
C MET A 81 -0.60 -7.26 7.06
N GLY A 82 -0.71 -7.23 8.40
CA GLY A 82 -1.52 -8.17 9.19
C GLY A 82 -1.02 -9.62 9.09
N GLU A 83 0.23 -9.82 8.68
CA GLU A 83 0.84 -11.13 8.51
C GLU A 83 1.72 -11.47 9.71
N ARG A 84 1.72 -12.73 10.15
CA ARG A 84 2.66 -13.16 11.18
C ARG A 84 4.07 -13.21 10.57
N PRO A 85 5.11 -12.73 11.27
CA PRO A 85 6.49 -12.89 10.82
C PRO A 85 6.76 -14.40 10.65
N VAL A 86 7.00 -14.83 9.40
CA VAL A 86 7.10 -16.26 9.06
C VAL A 86 8.38 -16.89 9.66
N HIS A 87 9.37 -16.07 10.03
CA HIS A 87 10.70 -16.54 10.45
C HIS A 87 11.10 -16.29 11.91
N ASN A 88 10.28 -15.61 12.73
CA ASN A 88 10.61 -15.38 14.15
C ASN A 88 10.58 -16.64 15.04
N THR A 89 10.29 -17.82 14.49
CA THR A 89 10.40 -19.11 15.21
C THR A 89 11.79 -19.76 15.07
N ARG A 90 12.75 -19.15 14.33
CA ARG A 90 14.13 -19.68 14.22
C ARG A 90 15.13 -19.11 15.23
N GLN A 91 14.72 -18.15 16.06
CA GLN A 91 15.53 -17.65 17.16
C GLN A 91 15.14 -18.45 18.43
N SER A 92 15.97 -19.34 18.97
CA SER A 92 17.24 -18.97 19.57
C SER A 92 18.39 -19.99 19.43
N ASP A 93 18.17 -21.16 18.83
CA ASP A 93 19.12 -22.29 19.00
C ASP A 93 19.81 -22.81 17.73
N GLN A 94 19.45 -22.35 16.52
CA GLN A 94 19.94 -23.00 15.28
C GLN A 94 20.34 -22.05 14.13
N SER A 95 20.86 -20.85 14.44
CA SER A 95 21.73 -20.14 13.49
C SER A 95 23.12 -20.79 13.50
N LEU A 96 23.27 -21.91 12.78
CA LEU A 96 24.57 -22.60 12.61
C LEU A 96 25.50 -21.86 11.61
N GLY A 97 25.19 -20.60 11.26
CA GLY A 97 25.88 -19.81 10.24
C GLY A 97 26.66 -18.62 10.80
N SER A 98 27.55 -18.06 9.99
CA SER A 98 28.23 -16.79 10.32
C SER A 98 27.26 -15.60 10.24
N LEU A 99 27.51 -14.51 10.98
CA LEU A 99 26.71 -13.27 10.92
C LEU A 99 26.53 -12.72 9.49
N LYS A 100 27.51 -12.96 8.60
CA LYS A 100 27.42 -12.56 7.19
C LYS A 100 26.39 -13.39 6.42
N GLN A 101 26.27 -14.69 6.73
CA GLN A 101 25.29 -15.57 6.09
C GLN A 101 23.88 -15.22 6.56
N GLU A 102 23.70 -14.98 7.86
CA GLU A 102 22.43 -14.55 8.44
C GLU A 102 21.93 -13.24 7.81
N LEU A 103 22.79 -12.22 7.74
CA LEU A 103 22.45 -10.98 7.04
C LEU A 103 22.14 -11.24 5.54
N GLY A 104 22.90 -12.11 4.89
CA GLY A 104 22.66 -12.51 3.50
C GLY A 104 21.35 -13.26 3.27
N THR A 105 20.77 -13.89 4.29
CA THR A 105 19.44 -14.51 4.22
C THR A 105 18.30 -13.52 4.50
N ILE A 106 18.51 -12.57 5.42
CA ILE A 106 17.49 -11.61 5.83
C ILE A 106 17.26 -10.54 4.75
N LEU A 107 18.32 -10.06 4.09
CA LEU A 107 18.20 -8.97 3.11
C LEU A 107 17.27 -9.31 1.92
N PRO A 108 17.39 -10.47 1.25
CA PRO A 108 16.46 -10.84 0.17
C PRO A 108 15.00 -10.98 0.65
N GLU A 109 14.79 -11.52 1.86
CA GLU A 109 13.44 -11.63 2.45
C GLU A 109 12.84 -10.23 2.70
N LEU A 110 13.64 -9.30 3.22
CA LEU A 110 13.23 -7.92 3.43
C LEU A 110 12.86 -7.24 2.10
N GLU A 111 13.69 -7.39 1.06
CA GLU A 111 13.39 -6.87 -0.28
C GLU A 111 12.09 -7.42 -0.86
N GLU A 112 11.85 -8.74 -0.72
CA GLU A 112 10.61 -9.37 -1.15
C GLU A 112 9.40 -8.79 -0.37
N MET A 113 9.52 -8.68 0.95
CA MET A 113 8.46 -8.14 1.80
C MET A 113 8.15 -6.67 1.50
N GLN A 114 9.16 -5.85 1.26
CA GLN A 114 9.00 -4.47 0.80
C GLN A 114 8.24 -4.42 -0.54
N LYS A 115 8.62 -5.26 -1.50
CA LYS A 115 7.93 -5.34 -2.79
C LYS A 115 6.45 -5.71 -2.61
N ARG A 116 6.14 -6.72 -1.80
CA ARG A 116 4.74 -7.10 -1.52
C ARG A 116 3.97 -5.97 -0.82
N LYS A 117 4.60 -5.23 0.10
CA LYS A 117 3.98 -4.05 0.74
C LYS A 117 3.63 -2.98 -0.28
N THR A 118 4.54 -2.68 -1.22
CA THR A 118 4.28 -1.69 -2.28
C THR A 118 3.16 -2.12 -3.22
N GLU A 119 3.12 -3.40 -3.60
CA GLU A 119 2.04 -3.95 -4.43
C GLU A 119 0.69 -3.86 -3.72
N ARG A 120 0.64 -4.24 -2.44
CA ARG A 120 -0.58 -4.15 -1.65
C ARG A 120 -1.06 -2.72 -1.50
N ARG A 121 -0.16 -1.77 -1.23
CA ARG A 121 -0.47 -0.33 -1.20
C ARG A 121 -1.11 0.13 -2.52
N ASN A 122 -0.60 -0.33 -3.67
CA ASN A 122 -1.17 0.02 -4.98
C ASN A 122 -2.60 -0.53 -5.15
N GLN A 123 -2.87 -1.73 -4.64
CA GLN A 123 -4.23 -2.29 -4.64
C GLN A 123 -5.19 -1.44 -3.78
N PHE A 124 -4.75 -1.00 -2.60
CA PHE A 124 -5.53 -0.07 -1.77
C PHE A 124 -5.79 1.26 -2.48
N LEU A 125 -4.78 1.85 -3.12
CA LEU A 125 -4.93 3.08 -3.92
C LEU A 125 -6.03 2.93 -4.97
N PHE A 126 -5.97 1.85 -5.75
CA PHE A 126 -6.93 1.58 -6.81
C PHE A 126 -8.36 1.46 -6.28
N VAL A 127 -8.57 0.64 -5.24
CA VAL A 127 -9.91 0.43 -4.67
C VAL A 127 -10.49 1.72 -4.06
N LEU A 128 -9.66 2.52 -3.37
CA LEU A 128 -10.10 3.78 -2.79
C LEU A 128 -10.47 4.81 -3.86
N GLU A 129 -9.72 4.88 -4.96
CA GLU A 129 -10.04 5.76 -6.10
C GLU A 129 -11.36 5.36 -6.76
N GLU A 130 -11.61 4.07 -6.96
CA GLU A 130 -12.88 3.59 -7.52
C GLU A 130 -14.08 3.87 -6.59
N ILE A 131 -13.90 3.67 -5.28
CA ILE A 131 -14.92 4.03 -4.28
C ILE A 131 -15.24 5.53 -4.37
N GLU A 132 -14.22 6.38 -4.44
CA GLU A 132 -14.39 7.83 -4.56
C GLU A 132 -15.12 8.21 -5.86
N ASN A 133 -14.72 7.62 -6.99
CA ASN A 133 -15.35 7.84 -8.30
C ASN A 133 -16.84 7.49 -8.27
N ILE A 134 -17.20 6.29 -7.78
CA ILE A 134 -18.59 5.86 -7.71
C ILE A 134 -19.38 6.70 -6.70
N THR A 135 -18.78 7.06 -5.57
CA THR A 135 -19.43 7.91 -4.57
C THR A 135 -19.75 9.29 -5.16
N ASN A 136 -18.84 9.86 -5.94
CA ASN A 136 -19.05 11.14 -6.62
C ASN A 136 -20.11 11.04 -7.71
N ASP A 137 -20.14 9.96 -8.49
CA ASP A 137 -21.20 9.70 -9.46
C ASP A 137 -22.58 9.62 -8.79
N ILE A 138 -22.66 8.95 -7.64
CA ILE A 138 -23.89 8.78 -6.86
C ILE A 138 -24.34 10.11 -6.26
N LYS A 139 -23.46 10.87 -5.60
CA LYS A 139 -23.83 12.13 -4.95
C LYS A 139 -24.09 13.27 -5.93
N GLY A 140 -23.55 13.19 -7.14
CA GLY A 140 -23.51 14.28 -8.10
C GLY A 140 -22.32 15.21 -7.83
N GLN A 141 -21.80 15.85 -8.90
CA GLN A 141 -20.58 16.67 -8.91
C GLN A 141 -20.61 17.94 -8.04
N GLU A 142 -21.60 18.12 -7.15
CA GLU A 142 -21.75 19.34 -6.33
C GLU A 142 -20.73 19.45 -5.18
N GLN A 143 -19.95 18.41 -4.90
CA GLN A 143 -18.92 18.45 -3.87
C GLN A 143 -17.53 18.62 -4.48
N LEU A 144 -17.04 19.86 -4.38
CA LEU A 144 -15.64 20.28 -4.51
C LEU A 144 -14.70 19.13 -4.16
N VAL A 145 -13.86 18.76 -5.12
CA VAL A 145 -12.79 17.76 -5.02
C VAL A 145 -12.09 17.92 -3.66
N LEU A 146 -12.48 17.09 -2.69
CA LEU A 146 -11.81 17.06 -1.41
C LEU A 146 -10.43 16.41 -1.64
N PRO A 147 -9.37 16.86 -0.93
CA PRO A 147 -8.09 16.18 -1.00
C PRO A 147 -8.27 14.71 -0.63
N LYS A 148 -7.79 13.81 -1.51
CA LYS A 148 -7.78 12.36 -1.25
C LYS A 148 -7.22 12.11 0.15
N PRO A 149 -7.97 11.45 1.05
CA PRO A 149 -7.47 11.17 2.39
C PRO A 149 -6.21 10.29 2.28
N PRO A 150 -5.17 10.57 3.09
CA PRO A 150 -3.94 9.80 3.04
C PRO A 150 -4.24 8.33 3.36
N ILE A 151 -3.61 7.42 2.60
CA ILE A 151 -3.69 6.00 2.90
C ILE A 151 -3.08 5.75 4.27
N ASP A 152 -3.81 5.01 5.09
CA ASP A 152 -3.28 4.46 6.32
C ASP A 152 -2.22 3.40 6.00
N GLU A 153 -0.95 3.78 6.09
CA GLU A 153 0.18 2.87 5.88
C GLU A 153 0.39 1.89 7.04
N THR A 154 -0.36 2.04 8.13
CA THR A 154 -0.24 1.20 9.33
C THR A 154 -1.12 -0.06 9.27
N ASP A 155 -2.18 -0.06 8.43
CA ASP A 155 -3.05 -1.21 8.21
C ASP A 155 -3.28 -1.47 6.71
N LEU A 156 -2.37 -2.25 6.15
CA LEU A 156 -2.43 -2.83 4.80
C LEU A 156 -2.83 -4.30 4.86
N SER A 157 -3.64 -4.70 5.84
CA SER A 157 -4.07 -6.09 5.99
C SER A 157 -5.01 -6.55 4.86
N LEU A 158 -4.97 -7.84 4.52
CA LEU A 158 -5.89 -8.42 3.54
C LEU A 158 -7.36 -8.29 3.98
N ARG A 159 -7.62 -8.41 5.28
CA ARG A 159 -8.95 -8.19 5.84
C ARG A 159 -9.46 -6.79 5.54
N LYS A 160 -8.63 -5.76 5.77
CA LYS A 160 -9.00 -4.37 5.47
C LYS A 160 -9.25 -4.17 3.98
N LEU A 161 -8.43 -4.79 3.13
CA LEU A 161 -8.61 -4.76 1.68
C LEU A 161 -9.93 -5.42 1.26
N GLU A 162 -10.30 -6.56 1.84
CA GLU A 162 -11.59 -7.23 1.60
C GLU A 162 -12.78 -6.38 2.07
N GLU A 163 -12.66 -5.70 3.20
CA GLU A 163 -13.68 -4.75 3.68
C GLU A 163 -13.92 -3.62 2.64
N LEU A 164 -12.84 -3.07 2.08
CA LEU A 164 -12.93 -2.05 1.02
C LEU A 164 -13.55 -2.61 -0.28
N HIS A 165 -13.18 -3.83 -0.70
CA HIS A 165 -13.80 -4.45 -1.86
C HIS A 165 -15.30 -4.73 -1.65
N CYS A 166 -15.70 -5.18 -0.45
CA CYS A 166 -17.11 -5.34 -0.10
C CYS A 166 -17.87 -4.00 -0.20
N HIS A 167 -17.25 -2.91 0.27
CA HIS A 167 -17.83 -1.57 0.16
C HIS A 167 -17.95 -1.13 -1.31
N LEU A 168 -16.91 -1.33 -2.12
CA LEU A 168 -16.93 -1.04 -3.55
C LEU A 168 -18.05 -1.79 -4.25
N GLN A 169 -18.19 -3.10 -4.01
CA GLN A 169 -19.25 -3.92 -4.60
C GLN A 169 -20.65 -3.45 -4.21
N ALA A 170 -20.84 -3.00 -2.96
CA ALA A 170 -22.09 -2.43 -2.50
C ALA A 170 -22.42 -1.12 -3.25
N LEU A 171 -21.43 -0.25 -3.44
CA LEU A 171 -21.58 1.00 -4.20
C LEU A 171 -21.84 0.75 -5.69
N GLU A 172 -21.16 -0.21 -6.32
CA GLU A 172 -21.43 -0.61 -7.70
C GLU A 172 -22.85 -1.12 -7.88
N LYS A 173 -23.33 -1.93 -6.93
CA LYS A 173 -24.71 -2.41 -6.92
C LYS A 173 -25.68 -1.24 -6.76
N GLU A 174 -25.43 -0.33 -5.83
CA GLU A 174 -26.25 0.85 -5.63
C GLU A 174 -26.32 1.71 -6.90
N LYS A 175 -25.18 1.97 -7.55
CA LYS A 175 -25.10 2.68 -8.83
C LYS A 175 -25.95 2.00 -9.90
N SER A 176 -25.86 0.68 -10.02
CA SER A 176 -26.69 -0.10 -10.97
C SER A 176 -28.18 0.00 -10.66
N ASP A 177 -28.57 -0.13 -9.39
CA ASP A 177 -29.97 -0.05 -8.94
C ASP A 177 -30.56 1.35 -9.19
N ARG A 178 -29.76 2.41 -8.97
CA ARG A 178 -30.14 3.80 -9.28
C ARG A 178 -30.36 4.02 -10.78
N VAL A 179 -29.44 3.55 -11.62
CA VAL A 179 -29.57 3.63 -13.10
C VAL A 179 -30.84 2.94 -13.58
N GLU A 180 -31.11 1.75 -13.07
CA GLU A 180 -32.30 0.97 -13.42
C GLU A 180 -33.60 1.66 -12.95
N THR A 181 -33.57 2.29 -11.76
CA THR A 181 -34.71 3.05 -11.23
C THR A 181 -35.00 4.29 -12.09
N ILE A 182 -33.97 5.06 -12.43
CA ILE A 182 -34.09 6.22 -13.33
C ILE A 182 -34.67 5.78 -14.68
N ARG A 183 -34.17 4.66 -15.25
CA ARG A 183 -34.69 4.10 -16.50
C ARG A 183 -36.18 3.75 -16.41
N LYS A 184 -36.63 3.12 -15.32
CA LYS A 184 -38.06 2.80 -15.08
C LYS A 184 -38.92 4.05 -14.97
N HIS A 185 -38.46 5.08 -14.26
CA HIS A 185 -39.19 6.35 -14.16
C HIS A 185 -39.30 7.02 -15.54
N LEU A 186 -38.21 7.08 -16.32
CA LEU A 186 -38.22 7.65 -17.66
C LEU A 186 -39.18 6.90 -18.61
N CYS A 187 -39.17 5.56 -18.61
CA CYS A 187 -40.11 4.77 -19.41
C CYS A 187 -41.58 5.04 -19.01
N THR A 188 -41.85 5.13 -17.71
CA THR A 188 -43.20 5.42 -17.19
C THR A 188 -43.64 6.83 -17.60
N LEU A 189 -42.76 7.81 -17.41
CA LEU A 189 -42.98 9.20 -17.78
C LEU A 189 -43.28 9.34 -19.27
N TYR A 190 -42.50 8.68 -20.13
CA TYR A 190 -42.74 8.63 -21.58
C TYR A 190 -44.14 8.11 -21.91
N SER A 191 -44.57 7.01 -21.28
CA SER A 191 -45.91 6.46 -21.49
C SER A 191 -47.01 7.45 -21.07
N HIS A 192 -46.78 8.20 -19.98
CA HIS A 192 -47.74 9.20 -19.49
C HIS A 192 -47.81 10.42 -20.41
N CYS A 193 -46.66 10.94 -20.87
CA CYS A 193 -46.61 12.03 -21.83
C CYS A 193 -47.29 11.65 -23.15
N SER A 194 -47.04 10.45 -23.66
CA SER A 194 -47.66 9.92 -24.89
C SER A 194 -49.19 9.86 -24.78
N VAL A 195 -49.73 9.38 -23.65
CA VAL A 195 -51.19 9.32 -23.40
C VAL A 195 -51.80 10.71 -23.19
N LEU A 196 -51.07 11.64 -22.58
CA LEU A 196 -51.55 12.99 -22.28
C LEU A 196 -51.35 13.98 -23.45
N GLY A 197 -50.63 13.58 -24.50
CA GLY A 197 -50.26 14.43 -25.64
C GLY A 197 -49.25 15.52 -25.28
N MET A 198 -48.36 15.25 -24.32
CA MET A 198 -47.32 16.19 -23.85
C MET A 198 -45.97 15.86 -24.49
N ASP A 199 -45.11 16.87 -24.67
CA ASP A 199 -43.72 16.63 -25.10
C ASP A 199 -42.90 16.03 -23.96
N PHE A 200 -42.33 14.86 -24.20
CA PHE A 200 -41.50 14.15 -23.22
C PHE A 200 -40.22 14.93 -22.89
N ASN A 201 -39.56 15.51 -23.89
CA ASN A 201 -38.28 16.18 -23.68
C ASN A 201 -38.45 17.46 -22.85
N GLU A 202 -39.53 18.20 -23.09
CA GLU A 202 -39.91 19.36 -22.28
C GLU A 202 -40.12 18.96 -20.80
N VAL A 203 -40.83 17.86 -20.53
CA VAL A 203 -41.08 17.39 -19.16
C VAL A 203 -39.78 16.89 -18.48
N VAL A 204 -38.92 16.16 -19.18
CA VAL A 204 -37.65 15.66 -18.61
C VAL A 204 -36.68 16.81 -18.33
N SER A 205 -36.57 17.79 -19.22
CA SER A 205 -35.69 18.94 -19.03
C SER A 205 -36.07 19.80 -17.80
N GLN A 206 -37.36 19.83 -17.44
CA GLN A 206 -37.85 20.47 -16.20
C GLN A 206 -37.46 19.71 -14.93
N VAL A 207 -37.23 18.39 -15.03
CA VAL A 207 -36.81 17.55 -13.89
C VAL A 207 -35.32 17.67 -13.66
N ASN A 208 -34.51 17.36 -14.68
CA ASN A 208 -33.08 17.58 -14.67
C ASN A 208 -32.54 17.70 -16.11
N PRO A 209 -31.94 18.84 -16.50
CA PRO A 209 -31.39 19.05 -17.84
C PRO A 209 -30.37 17.98 -18.26
N THR A 210 -29.63 17.42 -17.31
CA THR A 210 -28.60 16.39 -17.57
C THR A 210 -29.18 15.04 -18.01
N LEU A 211 -30.48 14.80 -17.82
CA LEU A 211 -31.14 13.56 -18.28
C LEU A 211 -31.52 13.59 -19.76
N THR A 212 -31.60 14.78 -20.36
CA THR A 212 -31.93 14.96 -21.79
C THR A 212 -30.69 14.89 -22.67
N ASP A 213 -29.51 15.06 -22.09
CA ASP A 213 -28.22 14.95 -22.78
C ASP A 213 -27.81 13.47 -22.93
N PRO A 214 -27.68 12.94 -24.17
CA PRO A 214 -27.21 11.58 -24.41
C PRO A 214 -25.70 11.39 -24.20
N GLU A 215 -24.91 12.47 -24.25
CA GLU A 215 -23.44 12.42 -24.11
C GLU A 215 -22.94 12.89 -22.73
N GLY A 216 -23.78 13.59 -21.97
CA GLY A 216 -23.46 14.13 -20.64
C GLY A 216 -23.60 13.12 -19.48
N PRO A 217 -22.89 13.35 -18.37
CA PRO A 217 -23.04 12.54 -17.17
C PRO A 217 -24.45 12.70 -16.59
N ARG A 218 -25.22 11.60 -16.55
CA ARG A 218 -26.54 11.58 -15.93
C ARG A 218 -26.36 11.63 -14.41
N SER A 219 -26.92 12.64 -13.77
CA SER A 219 -26.93 12.71 -12.31
C SER A 219 -27.65 11.50 -11.72
N LEU A 220 -26.94 10.71 -10.90
CA LEU A 220 -27.49 9.55 -10.17
C LEU A 220 -27.90 9.91 -8.74
N SER A 221 -27.94 11.20 -8.42
CA SER A 221 -28.28 11.70 -7.09
C SER A 221 -29.71 11.35 -6.67
N ASP A 222 -29.90 11.24 -5.34
CA ASP A 222 -31.22 11.05 -4.74
C ASP A 222 -32.21 12.11 -5.21
N HIS A 223 -31.75 13.37 -5.27
CA HIS A 223 -32.52 14.48 -5.78
C HIS A 223 -33.08 14.22 -7.20
N THR A 224 -32.27 13.67 -8.12
CA THR A 224 -32.72 13.35 -9.48
C THR A 224 -33.76 12.22 -9.48
N ILE A 225 -33.61 11.22 -8.63
CA ILE A 225 -34.58 10.11 -8.52
C ILE A 225 -35.90 10.60 -7.94
N ASP A 226 -35.86 11.40 -6.87
CA ASP A 226 -37.03 11.94 -6.19
C ASP A 226 -37.83 12.90 -7.09
N THR A 227 -37.12 13.77 -7.82
CA THR A 227 -37.75 14.71 -8.76
C THR A 227 -38.38 13.98 -9.95
N LEU A 228 -37.77 12.89 -10.44
CA LEU A 228 -38.38 12.02 -11.45
C LEU A 228 -39.65 11.33 -10.95
N ASP A 229 -39.64 10.77 -9.73
CA ASP A 229 -40.82 10.13 -9.16
C ASP A 229 -41.95 11.14 -8.97
N ALA A 230 -41.64 12.33 -8.44
CA ALA A 230 -42.61 13.41 -8.28
C ALA A 230 -43.25 13.81 -9.63
N ALA A 231 -42.47 13.88 -10.71
CA ALA A 231 -42.99 14.15 -12.05
C ALA A 231 -43.92 13.02 -12.56
N VAL A 232 -43.54 11.76 -12.33
CA VAL A 232 -44.37 10.59 -12.68
C VAL A 232 -45.71 10.62 -11.93
N GLN A 233 -45.69 10.91 -10.61
CA GLN A 233 -46.92 11.00 -9.81
C GLN A 233 -47.81 12.15 -10.28
N LYS A 234 -47.23 13.33 -10.56
CA LYS A 234 -47.98 14.48 -11.08
C LYS A 234 -48.68 14.16 -12.39
N LEU A 235 -48.02 13.48 -13.34
CA LEU A 235 -48.68 13.08 -14.59
C LEU A 235 -49.75 12.02 -14.39
N ARG A 236 -49.56 11.10 -13.45
CA ARG A 236 -50.58 10.10 -13.06
C ARG A 236 -51.83 10.79 -12.53
N GLU A 237 -51.69 11.80 -11.67
CA GLU A 237 -52.83 12.58 -11.16
C GLU A 237 -53.58 13.31 -12.29
N VAL A 238 -52.86 13.96 -13.21
CA VAL A 238 -53.48 14.61 -14.38
C VAL A 238 -54.25 13.61 -15.24
N LYS A 239 -53.71 12.40 -15.43
CA LYS A 239 -54.38 11.33 -16.18
C LYS A 239 -55.68 10.91 -15.50
N ILE A 240 -55.67 10.72 -14.17
CA ILE A 240 -56.88 10.37 -13.39
C ILE A 240 -57.92 11.50 -13.50
N GLN A 241 -57.52 12.75 -13.29
CA GLN A 241 -58.42 13.90 -13.38
C GLN A 241 -59.06 14.05 -14.76
N ARG A 242 -58.30 13.87 -15.85
CA ARG A 242 -58.84 13.93 -17.21
C ARG A 242 -59.82 12.78 -17.48
N MET A 243 -59.50 11.58 -17.01
CA MET A 243 -60.38 10.41 -17.15
C MET A 243 -61.70 10.60 -16.39
N GLN A 244 -61.65 11.14 -15.17
CA GLN A 244 -62.85 11.44 -14.37
C GLN A 244 -63.77 12.43 -15.09
N LYS A 245 -63.20 13.52 -15.64
CA LYS A 245 -63.96 14.51 -16.43
C LYS A 245 -64.63 13.90 -17.65
N VAL A 246 -63.97 12.94 -18.32
CA VAL A 246 -64.57 12.22 -19.46
C VAL A 246 -65.77 11.38 -19.01
N TYR A 247 -65.67 10.65 -17.89
CA TYR A 247 -66.80 9.90 -17.34
C TYR A 247 -67.95 10.80 -16.93
N ASP A 248 -67.67 11.95 -16.30
CA ASP A 248 -68.70 12.91 -15.93
C ASP A 248 -69.43 13.43 -17.18
N ILE A 249 -68.70 13.83 -18.22
CA ILE A 249 -69.28 14.29 -19.50
C ILE A 249 -70.14 13.20 -20.15
N ILE A 250 -69.68 11.95 -20.17
CA ILE A 250 -70.44 10.82 -20.73
C ILE A 250 -71.72 10.57 -19.92
N ALA A 251 -71.63 10.63 -18.58
CA ALA A 251 -72.79 10.48 -17.70
C ALA A 251 -73.81 11.60 -17.96
N PHE A 252 -73.37 12.86 -18.00
CA PHE A 252 -74.24 13.99 -18.35
C PHE A 252 -74.88 13.84 -19.73
N ALA A 253 -74.12 13.41 -20.75
CA ALA A 253 -74.64 13.19 -22.09
C ALA A 253 -75.61 12.01 -22.19
N SER A 254 -75.56 11.05 -21.26
CA SER A 254 -76.48 9.91 -21.21
C SER A 254 -77.82 10.25 -20.54
N PHE A 255 -77.89 11.40 -19.86
CA PHE A 255 -79.11 11.92 -19.23
C PHE A 255 -79.87 12.96 -20.09
N ILE A 256 -79.30 13.34 -21.24
CA ILE A 256 -79.92 14.24 -22.24
C ILE A 256 -80.46 13.39 -23.39
#